data_AF-A0A914SC16-F1
#
_entry.id   AF-A0A914SC16-F1
#
_cell.length_a   1.000
_cell.length_b   1.000
_cell.length_c   1.000
_cell.angle_alpha   90.00
_cell.angle_beta   90.00
_cell.angle_gamma   90.00
#
_symmetry.space_group_name_H-M   'P 1'
#
loop_
_entity.id
_entity.type
_entity.pdbx_description
1 polymer ?
#
loop_
_entity_poly.entity_id
_entity_poly.type
_entity_poly.pdbx_seq_one_letter_code
_entity_poly.pdbx_strand_id
1 'polypeptide(L)'
;MLNQAYAEKNWPSKIKFYKTEKNEGLIRAKMFGAAKATGEVLVFLDSHCEVNQNWLPPLLDRIRESPSRVVCPIIDIINQDTMAYISSPVCTGGFNWALTFTWDYPSKNYFTDSMN
;
A
#
# COMPACT_ATOMS: atom_id res chain seq x y z
N MET A 1 -18.20 0.25 0.54
CA MET A 1 -18.33 0.82 -0.82
C MET A 1 -18.35 2.33 -0.68
N LEU A 2 -17.31 3.04 -1.16
CA LEU A 2 -17.21 4.51 -1.06
C LEU A 2 -18.38 5.13 -1.83
N ASN A 3 -19.17 5.96 -1.16
CA ASN A 3 -20.27 6.69 -1.79
C ASN A 3 -19.67 7.80 -2.67
N GLN A 4 -19.68 7.60 -3.99
CA GLN A 4 -19.16 8.56 -4.96
C GLN A 4 -19.78 9.95 -4.77
N ALA A 5 -21.09 10.04 -4.53
CA ALA A 5 -21.76 11.32 -4.29
C ALA A 5 -21.25 12.01 -3.01
N TYR A 6 -20.91 11.23 -1.97
CA TYR A 6 -20.30 11.77 -0.76
C TYR A 6 -18.89 12.32 -1.02
N ALA A 7 -18.08 11.59 -1.79
CA ALA A 7 -16.72 12.02 -2.13
C ALA A 7 -16.73 13.27 -3.04
N GLU A 8 -17.61 13.32 -4.03
CA GLU A 8 -17.78 14.47 -4.92
C GLU A 8 -18.23 15.72 -4.15
N LYS A 9 -19.11 15.54 -3.15
CA LYS A 9 -19.57 16.65 -2.30
C LYS A 9 -18.46 17.21 -1.41
N ASN A 10 -17.64 16.35 -0.80
CA ASN A 10 -16.68 16.75 0.24
C ASN A 10 -15.27 17.02 -0.30
N TRP A 11 -14.86 16.34 -1.38
CA TRP A 11 -13.50 16.40 -1.94
C TRP A 11 -13.48 16.40 -3.49
N PRO A 12 -14.21 17.31 -4.14
CA PRO A 12 -14.41 17.30 -5.60
C PRO A 12 -13.12 17.40 -6.41
N SER A 13 -12.08 18.03 -5.87
CA SER A 13 -10.79 18.21 -6.55
C SER A 13 -9.73 17.17 -6.17
N LYS A 14 -9.92 16.42 -5.08
CA LYS A 14 -8.93 15.45 -4.57
C LYS A 14 -9.24 14.01 -4.96
N ILE A 15 -10.51 13.64 -5.07
CA ILE A 15 -10.93 12.27 -5.38
C ILE A 15 -11.54 12.25 -6.79
N LYS A 16 -11.04 11.35 -7.63
CA LYS A 16 -11.56 11.12 -8.99
C LYS A 16 -11.90 9.64 -9.15
N PHE A 17 -13.06 9.35 -9.74
CA PHE A 17 -13.48 7.99 -10.04
C PHE A 17 -13.30 7.71 -11.52
N TYR A 18 -12.62 6.61 -11.84
CA TYR A 18 -12.45 6.13 -13.20
C TYR A 18 -12.94 4.69 -13.29
N LYS A 19 -13.65 4.37 -14.37
CA LYS A 19 -14.22 3.04 -14.61
C LYS A 19 -13.72 2.50 -15.94
N THR A 20 -13.37 1.22 -15.98
CA THR A 20 -13.04 0.49 -17.20
C THR A 20 -14.33 -0.02 -17.87
N GLU A 21 -14.31 -0.22 -19.19
CA GLU A 21 -15.48 -0.71 -19.94
C GLU A 21 -15.90 -2.12 -19.53
N LYS A 22 -14.93 -2.94 -19.12
CA LYS A 22 -15.13 -4.32 -18.65
C LYS A 22 -14.24 -4.62 -17.43
N ASN A 23 -14.41 -5.81 -16.86
CA ASN A 23 -13.53 -6.28 -15.79
C ASN A 23 -12.14 -6.62 -16.34
N GLU A 24 -11.15 -5.79 -16.02
CA GLU A 24 -9.77 -5.94 -16.49
C GLU A 24 -8.87 -6.72 -15.51
N GLY A 25 -9.36 -7.04 -14.30
CA GLY A 25 -8.55 -7.58 -13.23
C GLY A 25 -7.60 -6.56 -12.59
N LEU A 26 -6.99 -6.94 -11.46
CA LEU A 26 -6.24 -6.03 -10.59
C LEU A 26 -5.07 -5.32 -11.28
N ILE A 27 -4.25 -6.07 -12.03
CA ILE A 27 -3.02 -5.53 -12.64
C ILE A 27 -3.34 -4.44 -13.66
N ARG A 28 -4.22 -4.74 -14.62
CA ARG A 28 -4.60 -3.78 -15.67
C ARG A 28 -5.41 -2.60 -15.11
N ALA A 29 -6.22 -2.82 -14.09
CA ALA A 29 -6.90 -1.73 -13.38
C ALA A 29 -5.91 -0.77 -12.69
N LYS A 30 -4.85 -1.29 -12.03
CA LYS A 30 -3.78 -0.46 -11.45
C LYS A 30 -3.04 0.34 -12.52
N MET A 31 -2.70 -0.28 -13.67
CA MET A 31 -2.08 0.42 -14.80
C MET A 31 -2.98 1.50 -15.41
N PHE A 32 -4.28 1.23 -15.53
CA PHE A 32 -5.27 2.20 -16.01
C PHE A 32 -5.37 3.42 -15.08
N GLY A 33 -5.34 3.21 -13.77
CA GLY A 33 -5.29 4.29 -12.78
C GLY A 33 -3.97 5.07 -12.85
N ALA A 34 -2.83 4.37 -12.92
CA ALA A 34 -1.50 4.98 -13.02
C ALA A 34 -1.37 5.90 -14.24
N ALA A 35 -1.88 5.49 -15.41
CA ALA A 35 -1.86 6.30 -16.62
C ALA A 35 -2.69 7.61 -16.53
N LYS A 36 -3.58 7.72 -15.54
CA LYS A 36 -4.40 8.92 -15.28
C LYS A 36 -3.90 9.76 -14.11
N ALA A 37 -2.97 9.23 -13.33
CA ALA A 37 -2.37 9.95 -12.23
C ALA A 37 -1.51 11.09 -12.76
N THR A 38 -1.45 12.18 -12.00
CA THR A 38 -0.69 13.40 -12.36
C THR A 38 0.36 13.76 -11.31
N GLY A 39 0.44 13.00 -10.21
CA GLY A 39 1.44 13.20 -9.17
C GLY A 39 2.80 12.66 -9.58
N GLU A 40 3.85 13.19 -8.96
CA GLU A 40 5.24 12.76 -9.18
C GLU A 40 5.52 11.36 -8.63
N VAL A 41 4.74 10.93 -7.63
CA VAL A 41 4.83 9.61 -6.99
C VAL A 41 3.49 8.91 -7.07
N LEU A 42 3.51 7.63 -7.45
CA LEU A 42 2.36 6.75 -7.41
C LEU A 42 2.30 6.00 -6.09
N VAL A 43 1.13 6.03 -5.44
CA VAL A 43 0.85 5.23 -4.25
C VAL A 43 -0.34 4.33 -4.53
N PHE A 44 -0.16 3.03 -4.39
CA PHE A 44 -1.22 2.05 -4.56
C PHE A 44 -1.69 1.57 -3.18
N LEU A 45 -2.98 1.73 -2.91
CA LEU A 45 -3.64 1.20 -1.72
C LEU A 45 -4.75 0.26 -2.17
N ASP A 46 -4.99 -0.79 -1.38
CA ASP A 46 -6.18 -1.62 -1.60
C ASP A 46 -7.43 -0.92 -1.07
N SER A 47 -8.59 -1.34 -1.56
CA SER A 47 -9.88 -0.68 -1.28
C SER A 47 -10.36 -0.80 0.18
N HIS A 48 -9.64 -1.55 0.99
CA HIS A 48 -9.97 -1.95 2.36
C HIS A 48 -8.79 -1.73 3.32
N CYS A 49 -7.96 -0.71 3.02
CA CYS A 49 -6.87 -0.29 3.91
C CYS A 49 -7.29 0.91 4.77
N GLU A 50 -6.72 0.97 5.97
CA GLU A 50 -6.70 2.17 6.81
C GLU A 50 -5.25 2.62 6.98
N VAL A 51 -4.99 3.90 6.77
CA VAL A 51 -3.63 4.46 6.88
C VAL A 51 -3.41 5.03 8.27
N ASN A 52 -2.24 4.78 8.85
CA ASN A 52 -1.91 5.25 10.19
C ASN A 52 -1.38 6.71 10.16
N GLN A 53 -1.20 7.30 11.34
CA GLN A 53 -0.61 8.62 11.48
C GLN A 53 0.79 8.66 10.84
N ASN A 54 1.06 9.73 10.10
CA ASN A 54 2.37 9.96 9.47
C ASN A 54 2.87 8.81 8.56
N TRP A 55 1.97 8.04 7.95
CA TRP A 55 2.32 6.89 7.11
C TRP A 55 3.08 7.26 5.83
N LEU A 56 2.79 8.44 5.25
CA LEU A 56 3.27 8.81 3.92
C LEU A 56 4.66 9.50 3.93
N PRO A 57 4.97 10.47 4.80
CA PRO A 57 6.25 11.18 4.74
C PRO A 57 7.50 10.29 4.80
N PRO A 58 7.58 9.26 5.67
CA PRO A 58 8.74 8.37 5.70
C PRO A 58 8.95 7.62 4.37
N LEU A 59 7.88 7.27 3.66
CA LEU A 59 7.96 6.60 2.36
C LEU A 59 8.47 7.56 1.28
N LEU A 60 7.95 8.79 1.27
CA LEU A 60 8.36 9.81 0.31
C LEU A 60 9.82 10.23 0.51
N ASP A 61 10.31 10.29 1.75
CA ASP A 61 11.71 10.60 2.04
C ASP A 61 12.66 9.58 1.43
N ARG A 62 12.32 8.29 1.49
CA ARG A 62 13.12 7.22 0.86
C ARG A 62 13.15 7.32 -0.66
N ILE A 63 12.02 7.70 -1.29
CA ILE A 63 11.92 7.91 -2.74
C ILE A 63 12.69 9.17 -3.15
N ARG A 64 12.61 10.25 -2.35
CA ARG A 64 13.32 11.50 -2.60
C ARG A 64 14.84 11.30 -2.67
N GLU A 65 15.39 10.47 -1.78
CA GLU A 65 16.82 10.13 -1.81
C GLU A 65 17.23 9.37 -3.08
N SER A 66 16.34 8.55 -3.64
CA SER A 66 16.62 7.76 -4.84
C SER A 66 15.30 7.40 -5.55
N PRO A 67 14.94 8.11 -6.64
CA PRO A 67 13.67 7.91 -7.34
C PRO A 67 13.47 6.53 -7.96
N SER A 68 14.52 5.72 -8.05
CA SER A 68 14.44 4.32 -8.51
C SER A 68 13.98 3.34 -7.43
N ARG A 69 13.83 3.80 -6.17
CA ARG A 69 13.36 2.94 -5.07
C ARG A 69 11.85 2.75 -5.13
N VAL A 70 11.42 1.50 -4.97
CA VAL A 70 10.05 1.13 -4.64
C VAL A 70 10.00 0.82 -3.15
N VAL A 71 9.09 1.45 -2.43
CA VAL A 71 8.98 1.33 -0.97
C VAL A 71 7.62 0.81 -0.57
N CYS A 72 7.58 0.05 0.53
CA CYS A 72 6.37 -0.53 1.08
C CYS A 72 6.33 -0.25 2.59
N PRO A 73 5.21 0.21 3.15
CA PRO A 73 5.06 0.31 4.60
C PRO A 73 4.96 -1.08 5.25
N ILE A 74 5.10 -1.12 6.57
CA ILE A 74 4.63 -2.27 7.35
C ILE A 74 3.12 -2.37 7.17
N ILE A 75 2.62 -3.57 6.88
CA ILE A 75 1.20 -3.83 6.69
C ILE A 75 0.66 -4.47 7.96
N ASP A 76 -0.05 -3.67 8.75
CA ASP A 76 -0.75 -4.14 9.95
C ASP A 76 -2.04 -4.88 9.59
N ILE A 77 -2.56 -5.62 10.56
CA ILE A 77 -3.71 -6.49 10.38
C ILE A 77 -4.94 -5.78 10.93
N ILE A 78 -6.01 -5.73 10.13
CA ILE A 78 -7.35 -5.38 10.60
C ILE A 78 -8.14 -6.69 10.65
N ASN A 79 -8.65 -7.05 11.83
CA ASN A 79 -9.45 -8.26 11.98
C ASN A 79 -10.75 -8.14 11.17
N GLN A 80 -11.02 -9.12 10.31
CA GLN A 80 -12.17 -9.09 9.39
C GLN A 80 -13.54 -9.09 10.09
N ASP A 81 -13.64 -9.65 11.31
CA ASP A 81 -14.89 -9.84 12.03
C ASP A 81 -15.12 -8.72 13.07
N THR A 82 -14.06 -8.34 13.79
CA THR A 82 -14.13 -7.36 14.89
C THR A 82 -13.69 -5.96 14.49
N MET A 83 -13.08 -5.80 13.30
CA MET A 83 -12.42 -4.57 12.85
C MET A 83 -11.30 -4.08 13.81
N ALA A 84 -10.83 -4.95 14.72
CA ALA A 84 -9.75 -4.61 15.63
C ALA A 84 -8.42 -4.49 14.88
N TYR A 85 -7.67 -3.43 15.16
CA TYR A 85 -6.33 -3.20 14.64
C TYR A 85 -5.29 -4.00 15.44
N ILE A 86 -4.40 -4.71 14.75
CA ILE A 86 -3.36 -5.56 15.32
C ILE A 86 -2.04 -5.22 14.62
N SER A 87 -1.05 -4.77 15.39
CA SER A 87 0.27 -4.44 14.85
C SER A 87 0.99 -5.67 14.32
N SER A 88 1.57 -5.56 13.13
CA SER A 88 2.41 -6.58 12.54
C SER A 88 3.87 -6.41 12.99
N PRO A 89 4.59 -7.48 13.33
CA PRO A 89 6.03 -7.39 13.54
C PRO A 89 6.74 -7.08 12.22
N VAL A 90 7.97 -6.57 12.31
CA VAL A 90 8.80 -6.33 11.11
C VAL A 90 9.05 -7.64 10.38
N CYS A 91 8.81 -7.63 9.09
CA CYS A 91 8.98 -8.77 8.20
C CYS A 91 9.40 -8.31 6.80
N THR A 92 9.94 -9.26 6.04
CA THR A 92 10.27 -9.07 4.63
C THR A 92 9.40 -9.98 3.78
N GLY A 93 9.01 -9.50 2.60
CA GLY A 93 8.29 -10.32 1.62
C GLY A 93 9.23 -11.28 0.90
N GLY A 94 8.82 -12.55 0.80
CA GLY A 94 9.51 -13.61 0.08
C GLY A 94 8.54 -14.43 -0.78
N PHE A 95 9.03 -15.53 -1.34
CA PHE A 95 8.19 -16.50 -2.03
C PHE A 95 8.76 -17.91 -1.92
N ASN A 96 7.87 -18.91 -1.92
CA ASN A 96 8.27 -20.31 -1.97
C ASN A 96 8.51 -20.77 -3.43
N TRP A 97 8.98 -22.01 -3.62
CA TRP A 97 9.24 -22.56 -4.96
C TRP A 97 7.99 -22.71 -5.85
N ALA A 98 6.79 -22.65 -5.28
CA ALA A 98 5.54 -22.58 -6.04
C ALA A 98 5.15 -21.15 -6.44
N LEU A 99 6.02 -20.16 -6.16
CA LEU A 99 5.83 -18.73 -6.41
C LEU A 99 4.67 -18.12 -5.62
N THR A 100 4.28 -18.74 -4.49
CA THR A 100 3.33 -18.14 -3.55
C THR A 100 4.09 -17.22 -2.60
N PHE A 101 3.55 -16.01 -2.41
CA PHE A 101 4.10 -15.02 -1.48
C PHE A 101 4.11 -15.54 -0.04
N THR A 102 5.18 -15.26 0.69
CA THR A 102 5.36 -15.60 2.10
C THR A 102 5.94 -14.40 2.87
N TRP A 103 5.71 -14.40 4.19
CA TRP A 103 6.35 -13.46 5.11
C TRP A 103 7.53 -14.14 5.79
N ASP A 104 8.71 -13.57 5.61
CA ASP A 104 9.93 -14.00 6.28
C ASP A 104 10.22 -13.05 7.45
N TYR A 105 10.37 -13.62 8.63
CA TYR A 105 10.62 -12.84 9.85
C TYR A 105 12.11 -12.84 10.17
N PRO A 106 12.69 -11.67 10.48
CA PRO A 106 14.09 -11.59 10.85
C PRO A 106 14.36 -12.37 12.14
N SER A 107 15.61 -12.76 12.33
CA SER A 107 16.02 -13.40 13.59
C SER A 107 15.81 -12.45 14.77
N LYS A 108 15.64 -13.00 15.98
CA LYS A 108 15.39 -12.20 17.20
C LYS A 108 16.45 -11.11 17.44
N ASN A 109 17.67 -11.31 16.95
CA ASN A 109 18.80 -10.40 17.16
C ASN A 109 18.99 -9.39 16.02
N TYR A 110 18.14 -9.38 14.99
CA TYR A 110 18.32 -8.57 13.79
C TYR A 110 18.54 -7.08 14.08
N PHE A 111 17.79 -6.51 15.02
CA PHE A 111 17.89 -5.10 15.40
C PHE A 111 19.03 -4.78 16.38
N THR A 112 19.63 -5.80 16.99
CA THR A 112 20.71 -5.66 17.98
C THR A 112 22.07 -6.03 17.41
N ASP A 113 22.10 -6.72 16.28
CA ASP A 113 23.32 -7.14 15.61
C ASP A 113 23.92 -5.95 14.86
N SER A 114 25.10 -5.53 15.28
CA SER A 114 25.84 -4.41 14.69
C SER A 114 26.33 -4.68 13.27
N MET A 115 26.15 -5.90 12.74
CA MET A 115 26.52 -6.26 11.37
C MET A 115 25.40 -6.09 10.33
N ASN A 116 24.17 -5.75 10.74
CA ASN A 116 23.03 -5.44 9.86
C ASN A 116 22.83 -3.92 9.69
#